data_AF-A0A7W8A965-F1
#
_entry.id   AF-A0A7W8A965-F1
#
_cell.length_a   1.000
_cell.length_b   1.000
_cell.length_c   1.000
_cell.angle_alpha   90.00
_cell.angle_beta   90.00
_cell.angle_gamma   90.00
#
_symmetry.space_group_name_H-M   'P 1'
#
loop_
_entity.id
_entity.type
_entity.pdbx_description
1 polymer ?
#
loop_
_entity_poly.entity_id
_entity_poly.type
_entity_poly.pdbx_seq_one_letter_code
_entity_poly.pdbx_strand_id
1 'polypeptide(L)'
;MTHSLVVGVDAGATSTRVAVHTLDGERVGYARAGAGNPTAHGAEKAVANIAAALREALASADASAVAGSLAGIAGKQDIMDVELARLWAEHGIPKAPEMFGDVAIAYVAGSPAADGSLLLSGTGAIAARISGYRQAVIADGLGWLLGDAGSGFWIGRAAAKAVVQGLDRGEPAGELSELVLTHFLGAERGATPRATADRIVRLAQADHMCLAALAALVSQAASAGDPMAVKIAREAAGQLVATVRRLHTTGPVVLAGSVLTNPGPVRQAVRELLGDTPVRTARDAAGAAAWLAARDLLGSRAVELHERFVATS
;
A
#
# COMPACT_ATOMS: atom_id res chain seq x y z
N MET A 1 -20.70 7.99 30.85
CA MET A 1 -19.65 6.97 31.01
C MET A 1 -18.59 7.28 29.97
N THR A 2 -17.34 7.50 30.34
CA THR A 2 -16.26 7.69 29.37
C THR A 2 -16.02 6.35 28.66
N HIS A 3 -16.37 6.27 27.38
CA HIS A 3 -16.08 5.09 26.57
C HIS A 3 -14.57 5.01 26.38
N SER A 4 -13.97 3.85 26.68
CA SER A 4 -12.55 3.62 26.42
C SER A 4 -12.25 3.75 24.94
N LEU A 5 -11.16 4.45 24.63
CA LEU A 5 -10.72 4.73 23.28
C LEU A 5 -9.49 3.89 22.93
N VAL A 6 -9.28 3.68 21.63
CA VAL A 6 -8.05 3.12 21.09
C VAL A 6 -7.58 3.94 19.90
N VAL A 7 -6.26 4.05 19.78
CA VAL A 7 -5.61 4.82 18.71
C VAL A 7 -4.82 3.89 17.80
N GLY A 8 -5.01 4.04 16.50
CA GLY A 8 -4.23 3.36 15.48
C GLY A 8 -3.53 4.35 14.57
N VAL A 9 -2.25 4.10 14.29
CA VAL A 9 -1.43 4.92 13.39
C VAL A 9 -1.00 4.08 12.20
N ASP A 10 -1.14 4.63 10.99
CA ASP A 10 -0.56 4.11 9.74
C ASP A 10 0.37 5.19 9.16
N ALA A 11 1.68 5.01 9.34
CA ALA A 11 2.73 5.95 8.96
C ALA A 11 3.56 5.38 7.79
N GLY A 12 3.17 5.76 6.58
CA GLY A 12 3.82 5.32 5.34
C GLY A 12 4.81 6.34 4.75
N ALA A 13 5.36 5.99 3.58
CA ALA A 13 6.30 6.84 2.86
C ALA A 13 5.70 8.18 2.39
N THR A 14 4.40 8.24 2.10
CA THR A 14 3.78 9.46 1.53
C THR A 14 2.86 10.19 2.50
N SER A 15 2.30 9.49 3.48
CA SER A 15 1.36 10.09 4.43
C SER A 15 1.28 9.29 5.72
N THR A 16 0.78 9.97 6.74
CA THR A 16 0.43 9.39 8.04
C THR A 16 -1.07 9.51 8.23
N ARG A 17 -1.71 8.49 8.78
CA ARG A 17 -3.12 8.48 9.18
C ARG A 17 -3.22 8.06 10.63
N VAL A 18 -4.08 8.73 11.38
CA VAL A 18 -4.40 8.35 12.77
C VAL A 18 -5.90 8.18 12.86
N ALA A 19 -6.34 7.07 13.46
CA ALA A 19 -7.74 6.79 13.72
C ALA A 19 -7.95 6.55 15.21
N VAL A 20 -9.01 7.15 15.76
CA VAL A 20 -9.45 6.98 17.14
C VAL A 20 -10.81 6.32 17.12
N HIS A 21 -10.93 5.19 17.82
CA HIS A 21 -12.17 4.43 17.89
C HIS A 21 -12.58 4.17 19.34
N THR A 22 -13.88 4.02 19.58
CA THR A 22 -14.38 3.36 20.79
C THR A 22 -14.11 1.85 20.72
N LEU A 23 -14.16 1.15 21.85
CA LEU A 23 -14.04 -0.32 21.86
C LEU A 23 -15.15 -1.03 21.06
N ASP A 24 -16.32 -0.42 20.89
CA ASP A 24 -17.35 -0.99 20.02
C ASP A 24 -17.06 -0.76 18.53
N GLY A 25 -15.96 -0.09 18.17
CA GLY A 25 -15.54 0.12 16.77
C GLY A 25 -16.21 1.31 16.10
N GLU A 26 -16.79 2.24 16.86
CA GLU A 26 -17.21 3.54 16.32
C GLU A 26 -16.00 4.46 16.17
N ARG A 27 -15.84 5.06 14.99
CA ARG A 27 -14.77 6.03 14.72
C ARG A 27 -15.15 7.40 15.27
N VAL A 28 -14.41 7.87 16.26
CA VAL A 28 -14.65 9.16 16.93
C VAL A 28 -13.65 10.23 16.54
N GLY A 29 -12.60 9.85 15.80
CA GLY A 29 -11.58 10.77 15.30
C GLY A 29 -10.76 10.16 14.17
N TYR A 30 -10.40 10.98 13.20
CA TYR A 30 -9.54 10.57 12.09
C TYR A 30 -8.82 11.77 11.51
N ALA A 31 -7.53 11.64 11.24
CA ALA A 31 -6.74 12.70 10.63
C ALA A 31 -5.65 12.15 9.73
N ARG A 32 -5.18 13.00 8.82
CA ARG A 32 -4.10 12.68 7.88
C ARG A 32 -3.07 13.80 7.87
N ALA A 33 -1.80 13.42 7.89
CA ALA A 33 -0.67 14.32 7.75
C ALA A 33 0.33 13.83 6.69
N GLY A 34 1.45 14.53 6.57
CA GLY A 34 2.56 14.17 5.68
C GLY A 34 3.22 12.85 6.02
N ALA A 35 4.29 12.54 5.29
CA ALA A 35 5.01 11.27 5.38
C ALA A 35 5.51 10.94 6.80
N GLY A 36 5.31 9.69 7.22
CA GLY A 36 5.67 9.18 8.54
C GLY A 36 6.80 8.14 8.52
N ASN A 37 7.42 7.88 7.37
CA ASN A 37 8.54 6.95 7.25
C ASN A 37 9.87 7.64 7.64
N PRO A 38 10.51 7.26 8.77
CA PRO A 38 11.72 7.91 9.25
C PRO A 38 12.95 7.57 8.39
N THR A 39 12.94 6.44 7.68
CA THR A 39 14.03 6.04 6.78
C THR A 39 14.05 6.88 5.50
N ALA A 40 12.87 7.23 4.98
CA ALA A 40 12.76 8.00 3.75
C ALA A 40 12.88 9.52 3.97
N HIS A 41 12.41 10.02 5.11
CA HIS A 41 12.25 11.47 5.35
C HIS A 41 12.90 12.01 6.63
N GLY A 42 13.58 11.15 7.39
CA GLY A 42 14.16 11.49 8.68
C GLY A 42 13.16 11.36 9.84
N ALA A 43 13.66 10.97 11.02
CA ALA A 43 12.84 10.71 12.20
C ALA A 43 12.09 11.96 12.68
N GLU A 44 12.73 13.13 12.69
CA GLU A 44 12.12 14.38 13.15
C GLU A 44 10.85 14.74 12.35
N LYS A 45 10.94 14.70 11.02
CA LYS A 45 9.80 14.98 10.14
C LYS A 45 8.69 13.93 10.29
N ALA A 46 9.05 12.66 10.45
CA ALA A 46 8.10 11.58 10.66
C ALA A 46 7.32 11.78 11.97
N VAL A 47 8.02 12.04 13.08
CA VAL A 47 7.41 12.33 14.39
C VAL A 47 6.52 13.57 14.33
N ALA A 48 6.97 14.64 13.67
CA ALA A 48 6.16 15.86 13.53
C ALA A 48 4.84 15.62 12.77
N ASN A 49 4.85 14.80 11.72
CA ASN A 49 3.64 14.44 10.99
C ASN A 49 2.71 13.52 11.80
N ILE A 50 3.26 12.56 12.55
CA ILE A 50 2.47 11.73 13.48
C ILE A 50 1.84 12.61 14.56
N ALA A 51 2.60 13.54 15.15
CA ALA A 51 2.12 14.48 16.15
C ALA A 51 0.98 15.36 15.61
N ALA A 52 1.09 15.87 14.39
CA ALA A 52 0.05 16.65 13.75
C ALA A 52 -1.25 15.85 13.57
N ALA A 53 -1.14 14.63 13.01
CA ALA A 53 -2.31 13.77 12.82
C ALA A 53 -2.91 13.30 14.15
N LEU A 54 -2.09 12.96 15.15
CA LEU A 54 -2.57 12.55 16.47
C LEU A 54 -3.38 13.65 17.14
N ARG A 55 -2.86 14.89 17.13
CA ARG A 55 -3.54 16.05 17.71
C ARG A 55 -4.88 16.32 17.05
N GLU A 56 -4.93 16.28 15.72
CA GLU A 56 -6.17 16.52 14.96
C GLU A 56 -7.18 15.38 15.19
N ALA A 57 -6.75 14.12 15.19
CA ALA A 57 -7.62 12.98 15.42
C ALA A 57 -8.19 12.94 16.85
N LEU A 58 -7.49 13.51 17.83
CA LEU A 58 -7.93 13.61 19.23
C LEU A 58 -8.62 14.92 19.58
N ALA A 59 -8.84 15.84 18.63
CA ALA A 59 -9.32 17.19 18.91
C ALA A 59 -10.64 17.25 19.71
N SER A 60 -11.52 16.26 19.54
CA SER A 60 -12.80 16.13 20.23
C SER A 60 -12.86 14.96 21.22
N ALA A 61 -11.73 14.34 21.55
CA ALA A 61 -11.66 13.14 22.39
C ALA A 61 -10.87 13.38 23.68
N ASP A 62 -11.29 12.74 24.76
CA ASP A 62 -10.51 12.71 26.00
C ASP A 62 -9.35 11.71 25.85
N ALA A 63 -8.14 12.23 25.66
CA ALA A 63 -6.93 11.42 25.49
C ALA A 63 -6.62 10.52 26.71
N SER A 64 -7.09 10.89 27.91
CA SER A 64 -6.92 10.07 29.12
C SER A 64 -7.76 8.79 29.09
N ALA A 65 -8.80 8.75 28.24
CA ALA A 65 -9.64 7.57 28.03
C ALA A 65 -9.03 6.54 27.05
N VAL A 66 -7.87 6.83 26.46
CA VAL A 66 -7.17 5.92 25.54
C VAL A 66 -6.59 4.73 26.32
N ALA A 67 -7.19 3.55 26.11
CA ALA A 67 -6.83 2.30 26.77
C ALA A 67 -5.71 1.52 26.05
N GLY A 68 -5.50 1.79 24.76
CA GLY A 68 -4.51 1.13 23.92
C GLY A 68 -4.14 1.97 22.69
N SER A 69 -2.91 1.85 22.24
CA SER A 69 -2.42 2.51 21.03
C SER A 69 -1.49 1.58 20.27
N LEU A 70 -1.54 1.63 18.94
CA LEU A 70 -0.64 0.88 18.08
C LEU A 70 -0.23 1.70 16.88
N ALA A 71 1.06 1.67 16.55
CA ALA A 71 1.63 2.39 15.43
C ALA A 71 2.25 1.44 14.39
N GLY A 72 1.60 1.39 13.23
CA GLY A 72 2.11 0.82 11.99
C GLY A 72 3.04 1.79 11.29
N ILE A 73 4.36 1.53 11.23
CA ILE A 73 5.32 2.46 10.64
C ILE A 73 6.17 1.78 9.56
N ALA A 74 6.28 2.39 8.39
CA ALA A 74 7.19 1.91 7.35
C ALA A 74 8.66 2.24 7.70
N GLY A 75 9.59 1.32 7.43
CA GLY A 75 11.04 1.53 7.63
C GLY A 75 11.53 1.13 9.02
N LYS A 76 12.69 1.65 9.44
CA LYS A 76 13.27 1.39 10.78
C LYS A 76 12.42 2.06 11.87
N GLN A 77 11.80 1.25 12.70
CA GLN A 77 10.78 1.68 13.66
C GLN A 77 11.35 1.93 15.05
N ASP A 78 12.39 1.15 15.40
CA ASP A 78 13.12 1.17 16.67
C ASP A 78 13.70 2.55 17.00
N ILE A 79 14.00 3.35 15.99
CA ILE A 79 14.47 4.72 16.16
C ILE A 79 13.37 5.71 16.57
N MET A 80 12.10 5.29 16.60
CA MET A 80 10.95 6.14 16.93
C MET A 80 10.36 5.88 18.32
N ASP A 81 10.68 4.76 18.97
CA ASP A 81 10.05 4.31 20.22
C ASP A 81 10.06 5.39 21.31
N VAL A 82 11.23 6.00 21.54
CA VAL A 82 11.41 7.02 22.59
C VAL A 82 10.62 8.29 22.27
N GLU A 83 10.66 8.76 21.03
CA GLU A 83 9.99 10.00 20.62
C GLU A 83 8.47 9.83 20.58
N LEU A 84 7.97 8.67 20.17
CA LEU A 84 6.53 8.39 20.21
C LEU A 84 6.02 8.18 21.65
N ALA A 85 6.82 7.57 22.53
CA ALA A 85 6.46 7.49 23.94
C ALA A 85 6.35 8.88 24.59
N ARG A 86 7.30 9.79 24.30
CA ARG A 86 7.23 11.19 24.73
C ARG A 86 6.01 11.91 24.16
N LEU A 87 5.80 11.79 22.85
CA LEU A 87 4.68 12.41 22.15
C LEU A 87 3.32 11.98 22.74
N TRP A 88 3.16 10.69 23.08
CA TRP A 88 1.93 10.18 23.71
C TRP A 88 1.74 10.76 25.11
N ALA A 89 2.80 10.83 25.91
CA ALA A 89 2.76 11.42 27.25
C ALA A 89 2.41 12.92 27.20
N GLU A 90 2.94 13.67 26.24
CA GLU A 90 2.61 15.09 26.00
C GLU A 90 1.14 15.30 25.64
N HIS A 91 0.49 14.33 25.00
CA HIS A 91 -0.95 14.34 24.70
C HIS A 91 -1.80 13.80 25.86
N GLY A 92 -1.21 13.46 27.00
CA GLY A 92 -1.93 12.92 28.16
C GLY A 92 -2.39 11.47 28.00
N ILE A 93 -1.82 10.73 27.04
CA ILE A 93 -2.15 9.31 26.82
C ILE A 93 -1.31 8.45 27.78
N PRO A 94 -1.93 7.59 28.61
CA PRO A 94 -1.21 6.90 29.69
C PRO A 94 -0.13 5.90 29.26
N LYS A 95 -0.24 5.35 28.04
CA LYS A 95 0.66 4.30 27.54
C LYS A 95 1.13 4.65 26.13
N ALA A 96 2.43 4.47 25.88
CA ALA A 96 3.03 4.58 24.56
C ALA A 96 2.40 3.58 23.57
N PRO A 97 2.45 3.85 22.25
CA PRO A 97 1.93 2.94 21.25
C PRO A 97 2.82 1.69 21.12
N GLU A 98 2.21 0.53 20.91
CA GLU A 98 2.94 -0.66 20.49
C GLU A 98 3.35 -0.52 19.02
N MET A 99 4.58 -0.91 18.69
CA MET A 99 5.16 -0.68 17.37
C MET A 99 5.04 -1.91 16.48
N PHE A 100 4.57 -1.71 15.25
CA PHE A 100 4.36 -2.75 14.24
C PHE A 100 4.80 -2.28 12.87
N GLY A 101 5.35 -3.17 12.05
CA GLY A 101 5.59 -2.90 10.63
C GLY A 101 4.30 -2.57 9.88
N ASP A 102 4.37 -1.62 8.94
CA ASP A 102 3.28 -1.27 8.02
C ASP A 102 2.72 -2.49 7.26
N VAL A 103 3.57 -3.45 6.90
CA VAL A 103 3.18 -4.73 6.26
C VAL A 103 2.18 -5.52 7.11
N ALA A 104 2.41 -5.62 8.42
CA ALA A 104 1.50 -6.35 9.31
C ALA A 104 0.15 -5.64 9.41
N ILE A 105 0.16 -4.31 9.49
CA ILE A 105 -1.06 -3.50 9.57
C ILE A 105 -1.83 -3.54 8.26
N ALA A 106 -1.16 -3.50 7.10
CA ALA A 106 -1.78 -3.66 5.80
C ALA A 106 -2.50 -5.01 5.66
N TYR A 107 -1.95 -6.09 6.23
CA TYR A 107 -2.64 -7.38 6.27
C TYR A 107 -3.88 -7.34 7.17
N VAL A 108 -3.74 -6.83 8.39
CA VAL A 108 -4.86 -6.71 9.33
C VAL A 108 -5.96 -5.80 8.78
N ALA A 109 -5.63 -4.82 7.94
CA ALA A 109 -6.62 -3.99 7.27
C ALA A 109 -7.57 -4.77 6.34
N GLY A 110 -7.21 -5.99 5.93
CA GLY A 110 -8.05 -6.86 5.12
C GLY A 110 -8.55 -8.13 5.82
N SER A 111 -8.02 -8.49 6.99
CA SER A 111 -8.43 -9.71 7.68
C SER A 111 -8.23 -9.66 9.20
N PRO A 112 -9.18 -10.20 9.99
CA PRO A 112 -8.99 -10.43 11.43
C PRO A 112 -8.23 -11.72 11.76
N ALA A 113 -7.91 -12.56 10.75
CA ALA A 113 -7.18 -13.81 10.97
C ALA A 113 -5.76 -13.53 11.47
N ALA A 114 -5.23 -14.39 12.36
CA ALA A 114 -3.88 -14.22 12.90
C ALA A 114 -2.79 -14.63 11.89
N ASP A 115 -3.10 -15.56 11.00
CA ASP A 115 -2.17 -16.15 10.05
C ASP A 115 -2.70 -16.02 8.61
N GLY A 116 -1.80 -15.73 7.67
CA GLY A 116 -2.13 -15.55 6.27
C GLY A 116 -0.98 -15.01 5.46
N SER A 117 -1.28 -14.32 4.36
CA SER A 117 -0.25 -13.64 3.58
C SER A 117 -0.73 -12.28 3.08
N LEU A 118 0.17 -11.31 3.05
CA LEU A 118 -0.01 -10.05 2.35
C LEU A 118 0.59 -10.19 0.95
N LEU A 119 -0.12 -9.68 -0.06
CA LEU A 119 0.42 -9.38 -1.37
C LEU A 119 0.19 -7.89 -1.64
N LEU A 120 1.27 -7.11 -1.61
CA LEU A 120 1.24 -5.66 -1.79
C LEU A 120 1.83 -5.30 -3.16
N SER A 121 1.10 -4.50 -3.94
CA SER A 121 1.60 -3.90 -5.17
C SER A 121 1.09 -2.47 -5.33
N GLY A 122 2.02 -1.52 -5.31
CA GLY A 122 1.83 -0.09 -5.55
C GLY A 122 2.92 0.38 -6.51
N THR A 123 3.68 1.41 -6.14
CA THR A 123 4.91 1.77 -6.90
C THR A 123 5.92 0.63 -6.91
N GLY A 124 6.11 -0.03 -5.75
CA GLY A 124 6.88 -1.26 -5.57
C GLY A 124 5.98 -2.47 -5.27
N ALA A 125 6.56 -3.65 -5.05
CA ALA A 125 5.81 -4.87 -4.76
C ALA A 125 6.54 -5.79 -3.77
N ILE A 126 5.77 -6.39 -2.87
CA ILE A 126 6.28 -7.30 -1.84
C ILE A 126 5.19 -8.31 -1.46
N ALA A 127 5.59 -9.54 -1.12
CA ALA A 127 4.73 -10.47 -0.40
C ALA A 127 5.28 -10.74 1.00
N ALA A 128 4.39 -10.95 1.96
CA ALA A 128 4.77 -11.30 3.32
C ALA A 128 3.89 -12.44 3.84
N ARG A 129 4.49 -13.41 4.54
CA ARG A 129 3.74 -14.34 5.39
C ARG A 129 3.52 -13.69 6.75
N ILE A 130 2.27 -13.72 7.20
CA ILE A 130 1.87 -13.23 8.52
C ILE A 130 1.63 -14.44 9.42
N SER A 131 2.19 -14.38 10.63
CA SER A 131 1.87 -15.34 11.69
C SER A 131 1.69 -14.64 13.03
N GLY A 132 0.61 -14.96 13.73
CA GLY A 132 0.26 -14.28 14.99
C GLY A 132 0.17 -12.76 14.85
N TYR A 133 -0.36 -12.25 13.73
CA TYR A 133 -0.42 -10.82 13.38
C TYR A 133 0.93 -10.13 13.18
N ARG A 134 2.03 -10.88 13.12
CA ARG A 134 3.38 -10.36 12.89
C ARG A 134 3.89 -10.79 11.51
N GLN A 135 4.72 -9.93 10.93
CA GLN A 135 5.47 -10.28 9.73
C GLN A 135 6.49 -11.37 10.07
N ALA A 136 6.34 -12.56 9.50
CA ALA A 136 7.25 -13.69 9.73
C ALA A 136 8.38 -13.74 8.70
N VAL A 137 8.05 -13.60 7.42
CA VAL A 137 9.02 -13.63 6.32
C VAL A 137 8.47 -12.84 5.13
N ILE A 138 9.37 -12.25 4.35
CA ILE A 138 9.05 -11.49 3.14
C ILE A 138 9.72 -12.11 1.91
N ALA A 139 9.17 -11.81 0.74
CA ALA A 139 9.72 -12.15 -0.56
C ALA A 139 9.52 -10.96 -1.49
N ASP A 140 10.55 -10.72 -2.32
CA ASP A 140 10.67 -9.51 -3.13
C ASP A 140 10.78 -8.24 -2.25
N GLY A 141 10.37 -7.06 -2.73
CA GLY A 141 10.64 -5.78 -2.08
C GLY A 141 12.10 -5.34 -2.19
N LEU A 142 12.83 -5.82 -3.20
CA LEU A 142 14.25 -5.50 -3.42
C LEU A 142 14.46 -4.21 -4.25
N GLY A 143 13.39 -3.42 -4.39
CA GLY A 143 13.39 -2.15 -5.10
C GLY A 143 13.26 -2.29 -6.62
N TRP A 144 12.87 -1.20 -7.26
CA TRP A 144 12.47 -1.12 -8.67
C TRP A 144 13.47 -1.67 -9.69
N LEU A 145 14.77 -1.69 -9.36
CA LEU A 145 15.83 -2.10 -10.27
C LEU A 145 15.97 -3.63 -10.32
N LEU A 146 15.97 -4.29 -9.16
CA LEU A 146 16.33 -5.70 -9.00
C LEU A 146 15.21 -6.57 -8.41
N GLY A 147 14.08 -5.97 -8.04
CA GLY A 147 12.89 -6.63 -7.53
C GLY A 147 11.62 -5.88 -7.95
N ASP A 148 10.67 -5.77 -7.02
CA ASP A 148 9.35 -5.16 -7.21
C ASP A 148 8.62 -5.74 -8.43
N ALA A 149 8.70 -7.07 -8.61
CA ALA A 149 8.15 -7.74 -9.77
C ALA A 149 6.62 -7.64 -9.79
N GLY A 150 6.07 -7.16 -10.90
CA GLY A 150 4.62 -6.91 -11.04
C GLY A 150 4.11 -5.67 -10.30
N SER A 151 5.01 -4.83 -9.76
CA SER A 151 4.68 -3.49 -9.26
C SER A 151 4.22 -2.54 -10.37
N GLY A 152 3.68 -1.39 -9.99
CA GLY A 152 3.38 -0.30 -10.91
C GLY A 152 4.60 0.17 -11.70
N PHE A 153 5.78 0.26 -11.07
CA PHE A 153 7.01 0.56 -11.80
C PHE A 153 7.34 -0.54 -12.83
N TRP A 154 7.24 -1.81 -12.44
CA TRP A 154 7.47 -2.94 -13.35
C TRP A 154 6.53 -2.90 -14.55
N ILE A 155 5.23 -2.67 -14.31
CA ILE A 155 4.17 -2.58 -15.33
C ILE A 155 4.48 -1.45 -16.30
N GLY A 156 4.79 -0.26 -15.78
CA GLY A 156 5.07 0.90 -16.61
C GLY A 156 6.35 0.77 -17.44
N ARG A 157 7.41 0.20 -16.86
CA ARG A 157 8.63 -0.13 -17.59
C ARG A 157 8.34 -1.13 -18.72
N ALA A 158 7.53 -2.15 -18.47
CA ALA A 158 7.13 -3.12 -19.49
C ALA A 158 6.36 -2.45 -20.65
N ALA A 159 5.45 -1.53 -20.33
CA ALA A 159 4.71 -0.76 -21.31
C ALA A 159 5.60 0.15 -22.16
N ALA A 160 6.43 0.99 -21.53
CA ALA A 160 7.36 1.87 -22.23
C ALA A 160 8.31 1.06 -23.15
N LYS A 161 8.82 -0.07 -22.65
CA LYS A 161 9.67 -0.98 -23.44
C LYS A 161 8.92 -1.54 -24.65
N ALA A 162 7.69 -2.02 -24.46
CA ALA A 162 6.91 -2.60 -25.55
C ALA A 162 6.59 -1.55 -26.64
N VAL A 163 6.18 -0.34 -26.24
CA VAL A 163 5.89 0.77 -27.17
C VAL A 163 7.14 1.21 -27.93
N VAL A 164 8.27 1.40 -27.25
CA VAL A 164 9.55 1.76 -27.90
C VAL A 164 9.98 0.70 -28.91
N GLN A 165 9.81 -0.59 -28.59
CA GLN A 165 10.13 -1.67 -29.53
C GLN A 165 9.16 -1.73 -30.71
N GLY A 166 7.86 -1.46 -30.49
CA GLY A 166 6.87 -1.38 -31.56
C GLY A 166 7.18 -0.25 -32.53
N LEU A 167 7.57 0.93 -32.03
CA LEU A 167 8.03 2.06 -32.85
C LEU A 167 9.27 1.70 -33.68
N ASP A 168 10.24 1.00 -33.09
CA ASP A 168 11.45 0.56 -33.78
C ASP A 168 11.16 -0.46 -34.90
N ARG A 169 10.14 -1.30 -34.71
CA ARG A 169 9.66 -2.26 -35.71
C ARG A 169 8.66 -1.68 -36.72
N GLY A 170 8.20 -0.44 -36.53
CA GLY A 170 7.17 0.17 -37.37
C GLY A 170 5.78 -0.48 -37.20
N GLU A 171 5.50 -1.06 -36.02
CA GLU A 171 4.20 -1.65 -35.70
C GLU A 171 3.13 -0.55 -35.57
N PRO A 172 1.86 -0.81 -35.97
CA PRO A 172 0.76 0.12 -35.76
C PRO A 172 0.58 0.48 -34.28
N ALA A 173 0.26 1.74 -34.00
CA ALA A 173 -0.02 2.19 -32.64
C ALA A 173 -1.40 1.69 -32.19
N GLY A 174 -1.43 0.89 -31.12
CA GLY A 174 -2.63 0.57 -30.35
C GLY A 174 -2.95 1.65 -29.32
N GLU A 175 -4.01 1.45 -28.54
CA GLU A 175 -4.42 2.39 -27.49
C GLU A 175 -3.33 2.59 -26.45
N LEU A 176 -2.65 1.50 -26.03
CA LEU A 176 -1.54 1.61 -25.09
C LEU A 176 -0.40 2.48 -25.65
N SER A 177 -0.08 2.33 -26.94
CA SER A 177 0.95 3.12 -27.60
C SER A 177 0.62 4.61 -27.57
N GLU A 178 -0.62 4.99 -27.89
CA GLU A 178 -1.04 6.40 -27.86
C GLU A 178 -1.04 6.99 -26.45
N LEU A 179 -1.46 6.22 -25.44
CA LEU A 179 -1.41 6.67 -24.05
C LEU A 179 0.04 6.91 -23.58
N VAL A 180 0.95 5.99 -23.90
CA VAL A 180 2.38 6.14 -23.55
C VAL A 180 3.02 7.29 -24.31
N LEU A 181 2.73 7.43 -25.61
CA LEU A 181 3.22 8.55 -26.43
C LEU A 181 2.76 9.89 -25.85
N THR A 182 1.47 9.99 -25.51
CA THR A 182 0.88 11.20 -24.93
C THR A 182 1.48 11.51 -23.56
N HIS A 183 1.71 10.50 -22.72
CA HIS A 183 2.34 10.68 -21.41
C HIS A 183 3.73 11.32 -21.51
N PHE A 184 4.57 10.86 -22.45
CA PHE A 184 5.93 11.37 -22.59
C PHE A 184 6.03 12.64 -23.42
N LEU A 185 5.21 12.78 -24.46
CA LEU A 185 5.44 13.75 -25.54
C LEU A 185 4.26 14.72 -25.73
N GLY A 186 3.14 14.52 -25.04
CA GLY A 186 1.91 15.26 -25.29
C GLY A 186 1.43 15.05 -26.73
N ALA A 187 1.17 16.15 -27.45
CA ALA A 187 0.80 16.12 -28.86
C ALA A 187 2.01 16.03 -29.81
N GLU A 188 3.24 16.21 -29.31
CA GLU A 188 4.43 16.18 -30.16
C GLU A 188 4.79 14.75 -30.56
N ARG A 189 5.31 14.60 -31.78
CA ARG A 189 5.88 13.34 -32.29
C ARG A 189 7.22 13.65 -32.95
N GLY A 190 8.15 12.70 -32.90
CA GLY A 190 9.42 12.83 -33.61
C GLY A 190 9.21 12.76 -35.12
N ALA A 191 10.17 13.25 -35.89
CA ALA A 191 10.12 13.20 -37.37
C ALA A 191 10.04 11.76 -37.93
N THR A 192 10.47 10.78 -37.14
CA THR A 192 10.39 9.35 -37.47
C THR A 192 9.95 8.53 -36.24
N PRO A 193 9.47 7.29 -36.42
CA PRO A 193 9.21 6.38 -35.29
C PRO A 193 10.45 6.20 -34.40
N ARG A 194 11.64 6.08 -35.02
CA ARG A 194 12.91 5.98 -34.30
C ARG A 194 13.22 7.22 -33.47
N ALA A 195 13.07 8.42 -34.04
CA ALA A 195 13.30 9.67 -33.31
C ALA A 195 12.32 9.84 -32.13
N THR A 196 11.08 9.37 -32.31
CA THR A 196 10.05 9.33 -31.25
C THR A 196 10.47 8.38 -30.12
N ALA A 197 10.89 7.17 -30.47
CA ALA A 197 11.40 6.18 -29.52
C ALA A 197 12.61 6.70 -28.73
N ASP A 198 13.60 7.28 -29.41
CA ASP A 198 14.80 7.83 -28.77
C ASP A 198 14.45 8.97 -27.79
N ARG A 199 13.41 9.77 -28.08
CA ARG A 199 12.94 10.82 -27.17
C ARG A 199 12.28 10.25 -25.91
N ILE A 200 11.45 9.22 -26.03
CA ILE A 200 10.88 8.51 -24.88
C ILE A 200 12.01 7.95 -23.99
N VAL A 201 13.00 7.30 -24.59
CA VAL A 201 14.14 6.72 -23.86
C VAL A 201 14.87 7.79 -23.05
N ARG A 202 15.18 8.94 -23.66
CA ARG A 202 15.86 10.05 -22.94
C ARG A 202 15.03 10.57 -21.76
N LEU A 203 13.73 10.75 -21.95
CA LEU A 203 12.85 11.25 -20.88
C LEU A 203 12.72 10.25 -19.73
N ALA A 204 12.54 8.97 -20.04
CA ALA A 204 12.48 7.91 -19.03
C ALA A 204 13.79 7.75 -18.25
N GLN A 205 14.94 8.01 -18.89
CA GLN A 205 16.25 8.01 -18.21
C GLN A 205 16.44 9.23 -17.30
N ALA A 206 15.92 10.39 -17.70
CA ALA A 206 16.02 11.62 -16.91
C ALA A 206 15.16 11.56 -15.63
N ASP A 207 13.99 10.95 -15.70
CA ASP A 207 13.11 10.72 -14.55
C ASP A 207 12.48 9.32 -14.61
N HIS A 208 13.13 8.34 -13.99
CA HIS A 208 12.63 6.97 -13.96
C HIS A 208 11.27 6.84 -13.24
N MET A 209 10.93 7.73 -12.31
CA MET A 209 9.68 7.64 -11.55
C MET A 209 8.44 7.90 -12.42
N CYS A 210 8.58 8.58 -13.56
CA CYS A 210 7.49 8.74 -14.53
C CYS A 210 6.96 7.38 -15.04
N LEU A 211 7.82 6.34 -15.08
CA LEU A 211 7.40 5.01 -15.53
C LEU A 211 6.31 4.43 -14.64
N ALA A 212 6.35 4.63 -13.32
CA ALA A 212 5.33 4.09 -12.41
C ALA A 212 3.93 4.64 -12.72
N ALA A 213 3.83 5.87 -13.26
CA ALA A 213 2.55 6.48 -13.64
C ALA A 213 1.88 5.75 -14.83
N LEU A 214 2.65 5.08 -15.68
CA LEU A 214 2.14 4.32 -16.82
C LEU A 214 1.30 3.10 -16.40
N ALA A 215 1.42 2.62 -15.15
CA ALA A 215 0.64 1.47 -14.68
C ALA A 215 -0.88 1.70 -14.75
N ALA A 216 -1.33 2.94 -14.48
CA ALA A 216 -2.72 3.32 -14.61
C ALA A 216 -3.17 3.30 -16.09
N LEU A 217 -2.30 3.76 -17.01
CA LEU A 217 -2.56 3.77 -18.45
C LEU A 217 -2.61 2.35 -19.03
N VAL A 218 -1.75 1.44 -18.56
CA VAL A 218 -1.84 0.01 -18.89
C VAL A 218 -3.16 -0.57 -18.44
N SER A 219 -3.60 -0.24 -17.21
CA SER A 219 -4.89 -0.73 -16.70
C SER A 219 -6.06 -0.21 -17.52
N GLN A 220 -6.01 1.06 -17.95
CA GLN A 220 -6.99 1.66 -18.86
C GLN A 220 -7.04 0.92 -20.20
N ALA A 221 -5.91 0.84 -20.91
CA ALA A 221 -5.85 0.20 -22.23
C ALA A 221 -6.23 -1.29 -22.18
N ALA A 222 -5.81 -2.01 -21.13
CA ALA A 222 -6.17 -3.41 -20.96
C ALA A 222 -7.67 -3.60 -20.71
N SER A 223 -8.31 -2.66 -19.99
CA SER A 223 -9.77 -2.67 -19.79
C SER A 223 -10.53 -2.37 -21.09
N ALA A 224 -9.92 -1.60 -22.00
CA ALA A 224 -10.44 -1.35 -23.35
C ALA A 224 -10.15 -2.49 -24.35
N GLY A 225 -9.40 -3.53 -23.92
CA GLY A 225 -9.11 -4.71 -24.74
C GLY A 225 -7.83 -4.62 -25.58
N ASP A 226 -6.96 -3.63 -25.33
CA ASP A 226 -5.66 -3.56 -26.00
C ASP A 226 -4.83 -4.84 -25.69
N PRO A 227 -4.43 -5.62 -26.72
CA PRO A 227 -3.80 -6.91 -26.50
C PRO A 227 -2.42 -6.82 -25.84
N MET A 228 -1.68 -5.73 -26.08
CA MET A 228 -0.37 -5.51 -25.46
C MET A 228 -0.54 -5.20 -23.97
N ALA A 229 -1.50 -4.34 -23.63
CA ALA A 229 -1.81 -3.99 -22.26
C ALA A 229 -2.34 -5.20 -21.47
N VAL A 230 -3.25 -5.99 -22.05
CA VAL A 230 -3.77 -7.23 -21.45
C VAL A 230 -2.63 -8.21 -21.15
N LYS A 231 -1.69 -8.38 -22.08
CA LYS A 231 -0.52 -9.23 -21.88
C LYS A 231 0.34 -8.74 -20.71
N ILE A 232 0.68 -7.45 -20.67
CA ILE A 232 1.48 -6.87 -19.57
C ILE A 232 0.77 -7.05 -18.22
N ALA A 233 -0.54 -6.82 -18.16
CA ALA A 233 -1.31 -6.97 -16.92
C ALA A 233 -1.30 -8.42 -16.43
N ARG A 234 -1.44 -9.40 -17.33
CA ARG A 234 -1.34 -10.84 -17.00
C ARG A 234 0.05 -11.25 -16.56
N GLU A 235 1.10 -10.74 -17.20
CA GLU A 235 2.48 -11.00 -16.80
C GLU A 235 2.76 -10.43 -15.40
N ALA A 236 2.32 -9.21 -15.11
CA ALA A 236 2.44 -8.61 -13.77
C ALA A 236 1.72 -9.46 -12.71
N ALA A 237 0.49 -9.90 -12.99
CA ALA A 237 -0.24 -10.79 -12.09
C ALA A 237 0.49 -12.12 -11.86
N GLY A 238 1.08 -12.70 -12.91
CA GLY A 238 1.91 -13.91 -12.82
C GLY A 238 3.12 -13.73 -11.89
N GLN A 239 3.84 -12.61 -12.01
CA GLN A 239 4.97 -12.27 -11.13
C GLN A 239 4.53 -12.17 -9.67
N LEU A 240 3.46 -11.40 -9.41
CA LEU A 240 2.92 -11.19 -8.06
C LEU A 240 2.46 -12.50 -7.40
N VAL A 241 1.75 -13.36 -8.15
CA VAL A 241 1.27 -14.65 -7.65
C VAL A 241 2.42 -15.62 -7.43
N ALA A 242 3.42 -15.64 -8.31
CA ALA A 242 4.63 -16.44 -8.09
C ALA A 242 5.35 -16.04 -6.80
N THR A 243 5.43 -14.73 -6.50
CA THR A 243 6.04 -14.22 -5.27
C THR A 243 5.29 -14.65 -4.02
N VAL A 244 3.96 -14.47 -3.95
CA VAL A 244 3.20 -14.84 -2.74
C VAL A 244 3.15 -16.36 -2.53
N ARG A 245 3.09 -17.16 -3.60
CA ARG A 245 3.09 -18.63 -3.51
C ARG A 245 4.34 -19.23 -2.88
N ARG A 246 5.49 -18.52 -2.94
CA ARG A 246 6.72 -18.96 -2.26
C ARG A 246 6.60 -18.96 -0.73
N LEU A 247 5.68 -18.19 -0.18
CA LEU A 247 5.55 -17.95 1.26
C LEU A 247 4.19 -18.40 1.82
N HIS A 248 3.15 -18.42 0.99
CA HIS A 248 1.80 -18.74 1.42
C HIS A 248 1.71 -20.18 1.94
N THR A 249 1.00 -20.36 3.05
CA THR A 249 0.86 -21.67 3.71
C THR A 249 -0.61 -21.94 4.00
N THR A 250 -1.25 -21.07 4.77
CA THR A 250 -2.66 -21.16 5.16
C THR A 250 -3.30 -19.77 5.26
N GLY A 251 -4.61 -19.73 5.45
CA GLY A 251 -5.35 -18.49 5.70
C GLY A 251 -5.59 -17.66 4.43
N PRO A 252 -6.04 -16.40 4.58
CA PRO A 252 -6.33 -15.55 3.43
C PRO A 252 -5.07 -14.91 2.84
N VAL A 253 -5.13 -14.60 1.56
CA VAL A 253 -4.23 -13.62 0.91
C VAL A 253 -4.91 -12.26 0.91
N VAL A 254 -4.33 -11.30 1.62
CA VAL A 254 -4.78 -9.90 1.66
C VAL A 254 -4.05 -9.12 0.57
N LEU A 255 -4.81 -8.52 -0.34
CA LEU A 255 -4.33 -7.65 -1.38
C LEU A 255 -4.18 -6.22 -0.87
N ALA A 256 -3.02 -5.60 -1.04
CA ALA A 256 -2.74 -4.22 -0.66
C ALA A 256 -2.01 -3.45 -1.79
N GLY A 257 -2.00 -2.12 -1.67
CA GLY A 257 -1.40 -1.23 -2.67
C GLY A 257 -2.31 -0.99 -3.89
N SER A 258 -2.18 0.18 -4.51
CA SER A 258 -3.12 0.69 -5.52
C SER A 258 -3.30 -0.20 -6.74
N VAL A 259 -2.29 -1.01 -7.12
CA VAL A 259 -2.39 -1.95 -8.26
C VAL A 259 -3.37 -3.09 -7.96
N LEU A 260 -3.54 -3.46 -6.68
CA LEU A 260 -4.37 -4.60 -6.26
C LEU A 260 -5.61 -4.21 -5.45
N THR A 261 -5.66 -3.00 -4.89
CA THR A 261 -6.84 -2.50 -4.18
C THR A 261 -7.84 -1.87 -5.14
N ASN A 262 -7.37 -1.22 -6.21
CA ASN A 262 -8.25 -0.66 -7.22
C ASN A 262 -8.79 -1.76 -8.14
N PRO A 263 -10.07 -1.68 -8.59
CA PRO A 263 -10.56 -2.53 -9.67
C PRO A 263 -9.69 -2.38 -10.91
N GLY A 264 -9.30 -3.50 -11.53
CA GLY A 264 -8.47 -3.48 -12.72
C GLY A 264 -8.00 -4.86 -13.15
N PRO A 265 -7.42 -4.96 -14.36
CA PRO A 265 -7.08 -6.23 -15.00
C PRO A 265 -5.98 -6.99 -14.24
N VAL A 266 -5.02 -6.31 -13.61
CA VAL A 266 -3.98 -6.96 -12.79
C VAL A 266 -4.62 -7.63 -11.57
N ARG A 267 -5.47 -6.91 -10.83
CA ARG A 267 -6.20 -7.46 -9.68
C ARG A 267 -7.07 -8.66 -10.07
N GLN A 268 -7.78 -8.54 -11.20
CA GLN A 268 -8.60 -9.63 -11.71
C GLN A 268 -7.75 -10.88 -12.01
N ALA A 269 -6.68 -10.72 -12.78
CA ALA A 269 -5.78 -11.81 -13.12
C ALA A 269 -5.10 -12.43 -11.88
N VAL A 270 -4.74 -11.64 -10.87
CA VAL A 270 -4.22 -12.15 -9.59
C VAL A 270 -5.26 -13.03 -8.89
N ARG A 271 -6.52 -12.60 -8.84
CA ARG A 271 -7.60 -13.39 -8.23
C ARG A 271 -7.87 -14.69 -8.97
N GLU A 272 -7.89 -14.64 -10.30
CA GLU A 272 -8.01 -15.84 -11.14
C GLU A 272 -6.86 -16.83 -10.90
N LEU A 273 -5.62 -16.33 -10.87
CA LEU A 273 -4.44 -17.15 -10.64
C LEU A 273 -4.35 -17.69 -9.21
N LEU A 274 -4.92 -17.03 -8.21
CA LEU A 274 -4.97 -17.53 -6.82
C LEU A 274 -6.00 -18.67 -6.63
N GLY A 275 -6.91 -18.88 -7.59
CA GLY A 275 -7.90 -19.95 -7.56
C GLY A 275 -8.78 -19.90 -6.31
N ASP A 276 -8.89 -21.02 -5.61
CA ASP A 276 -9.75 -21.17 -4.42
C ASP A 276 -9.17 -20.52 -3.15
N THR A 277 -7.97 -19.95 -3.21
CA THR A 277 -7.34 -19.29 -2.05
C THR A 277 -8.22 -18.12 -1.60
N PRO A 278 -8.62 -18.02 -0.32
CA PRO A 278 -9.45 -16.92 0.14
C PRO A 278 -8.75 -15.56 -0.05
N VAL A 279 -9.30 -14.71 -0.91
CA VAL A 279 -8.74 -13.38 -1.17
C VAL A 279 -9.53 -12.30 -0.42
N ARG A 280 -8.81 -11.39 0.24
CA ARG A 280 -9.35 -10.17 0.86
C ARG A 280 -8.63 -8.94 0.33
N THR A 281 -9.21 -7.76 0.53
CA THR A 281 -8.59 -6.49 0.11
C THR A 281 -8.37 -5.66 1.37
N ALA A 282 -7.17 -5.11 1.54
CA ALA A 282 -6.86 -4.18 2.62
C ALA A 282 -7.75 -2.93 2.51
N ARG A 283 -8.26 -2.47 3.64
CA ARG A 283 -9.05 -1.23 3.78
C ARG A 283 -8.29 -0.21 4.62
N ASP A 284 -8.91 0.34 5.67
CA ASP A 284 -8.29 1.39 6.48
C ASP A 284 -7.24 0.82 7.45
N ALA A 285 -5.97 1.10 7.16
CA ALA A 285 -4.83 0.64 7.95
C ALA A 285 -4.75 1.31 9.33
N ALA A 286 -5.13 2.58 9.46
CA ALA A 286 -5.15 3.24 10.78
C ALA A 286 -6.23 2.62 11.69
N GLY A 287 -7.44 2.38 11.16
CA GLY A 287 -8.47 1.62 11.84
C GLY A 287 -8.04 0.19 12.19
N ALA A 288 -7.32 -0.49 11.29
CA ALA A 288 -6.77 -1.82 11.54
C ALA A 288 -5.77 -1.84 12.71
N ALA A 289 -4.91 -0.83 12.80
CA ALA A 289 -4.00 -0.66 13.93
C ALA A 289 -4.78 -0.43 15.24
N ALA A 290 -5.84 0.38 15.22
CA ALA A 290 -6.70 0.61 16.38
C ALA A 290 -7.41 -0.69 16.82
N TRP A 291 -7.89 -1.49 15.87
CA TRP A 291 -8.47 -2.80 16.16
C TRP A 291 -7.46 -3.73 16.84
N LEU A 292 -6.23 -3.77 16.33
CA LEU A 292 -5.19 -4.64 16.87
C LEU A 292 -4.77 -4.19 18.29
N ALA A 293 -4.74 -2.88 18.56
CA ALA A 293 -4.55 -2.31 19.89
C ALA A 293 -5.69 -2.68 20.86
N ALA A 294 -6.92 -2.84 20.35
CA ALA A 294 -8.10 -3.21 21.12
C ALA A 294 -8.24 -4.73 21.32
N ARG A 295 -7.60 -5.56 20.50
CA ARG A 295 -7.90 -7.00 20.36
C ARG A 295 -8.00 -7.73 21.71
N ASP A 296 -7.02 -7.52 22.60
CA ASP A 296 -6.98 -8.21 23.89
C ASP A 296 -8.04 -7.69 24.87
N LEU A 297 -8.46 -6.42 24.72
CA LEU A 297 -9.57 -5.82 25.47
C LEU A 297 -10.94 -6.32 24.98
N LEU A 298 -11.06 -6.63 23.68
CA LEU A 298 -12.29 -7.10 23.05
C LEU A 298 -12.52 -8.60 23.25
N GLY A 299 -11.47 -9.37 23.52
CA GLY A 299 -11.54 -10.82 23.70
C GLY A 299 -12.22 -11.51 22.50
N SER A 300 -13.25 -12.32 22.76
CA SER A 300 -13.97 -13.06 21.72
C SER A 300 -14.72 -12.17 20.72
N ARG A 301 -15.02 -10.91 21.07
CA ARG A 301 -15.71 -9.95 20.17
C ARG A 301 -14.79 -9.35 19.12
N ALA A 302 -13.46 -9.53 19.22
CA ALA A 302 -12.50 -8.88 18.34
C ALA A 302 -12.78 -9.20 16.86
N VAL A 303 -12.98 -10.47 16.51
CA VAL A 303 -13.20 -10.89 15.11
C VAL A 303 -14.49 -10.30 14.53
N GLU A 304 -15.57 -10.26 15.32
CA GLU A 304 -16.86 -9.70 14.91
C GLU A 304 -16.76 -8.19 14.64
N LEU A 305 -16.05 -7.46 15.49
CA LEU A 305 -15.96 -6.00 15.41
C LEU A 305 -14.94 -5.51 14.38
N HIS A 306 -14.07 -6.37 13.85
CA HIS A 306 -13.02 -6.00 12.89
C HIS A 306 -13.53 -5.13 11.75
N GLU A 307 -14.64 -5.54 11.12
CA GLU A 307 -15.28 -4.83 10.00
C GLU A 307 -15.60 -3.36 10.33
N ARG A 308 -15.99 -3.06 11.58
CA ARG A 308 -16.33 -1.70 12.01
C ARG A 308 -15.10 -0.80 12.08
N PHE A 309 -13.97 -1.34 12.54
CA PHE A 309 -12.72 -0.59 12.65
C PHE A 309 -12.11 -0.27 11.28
N VAL A 310 -12.15 -1.22 10.34
CA VAL A 310 -11.52 -1.04 9.02
C VAL A 310 -12.46 -0.46 7.96
N ALA A 311 -13.70 -0.12 8.33
CA ALA A 311 -14.63 0.57 7.45
C ALA A 311 -14.07 1.94 7.06
N THR A 312 -14.08 2.23 5.77
CA THR A 312 -13.79 3.59 5.27
C THR A 312 -15.05 4.43 5.46
N SER A 313 -14.95 5.48 6.28
CA SER A 313 -16.02 6.47 6.50
C SER A 313 -16.41 7.19 5.21
#